data_AF-A6ILM4-F1
#
_entry.id   AF-A6ILM4-F1
#
_cell.length_a   1.000
_cell.length_b   1.000
_cell.length_c   1.000
_cell.angle_alpha   90.00
_cell.angle_beta   90.00
_cell.angle_gamma   90.00
#
_symmetry.space_group_name_H-M   'P 1'
#
loop_
_entity.id
_entity.type
_entity.pdbx_description
1 polymer ?
#
loop_
_entity_poly.entity_id
_entity_poly.type
_entity_poly.pdbx_seq_one_letter_code
_entity_poly.pdbx_strand_id
1 'polypeptide(L)'
;MREDMAKYRRMSAIRPQSFQDLVTPLYWAAYDTGLELLKQQEAALALPKLEEALQGSLAQMESCRAGCEGPEEHQGAEEEEEKGTQGGLYEAIAGHWIRVLQCRQHCVAETATRPGRSFPVRDFLPSQLRRLHEAYAQGQLGKDRAWE
;
A
#
# COMPACT_ATOMS: atom_id res chain seq x y z
N MET A 1 -18.65 0.20 -20.09
CA MET A 1 -17.38 0.61 -19.45
C MET A 1 -16.14 -0.04 -20.09
N ARG A 2 -15.94 -1.37 -20.06
CA ARG A 2 -14.74 -2.00 -20.69
C ARG A 2 -14.63 -1.77 -22.19
N GLU A 3 -15.75 -1.87 -22.92
CA GLU A 3 -15.81 -1.64 -24.38
C GLU A 3 -15.51 -0.18 -24.75
N ASP A 4 -16.00 0.76 -23.94
CA ASP A 4 -15.76 2.19 -24.12
C ASP A 4 -14.28 2.54 -23.96
N MET A 5 -13.60 1.96 -22.97
CA MET A 5 -12.16 2.17 -22.75
C MET A 5 -11.32 1.67 -23.94
N ALA A 6 -11.69 0.55 -24.55
CA ALA A 6 -11.01 0.01 -25.73
C ALA A 6 -11.23 0.87 -26.98
N LYS A 7 -12.35 1.61 -27.05
CA LYS A 7 -12.63 2.57 -28.11
C LYS A 7 -11.77 3.82 -27.96
N TYR A 8 -11.73 4.41 -26.76
CA TYR A 8 -10.93 5.60 -26.49
C TYR A 8 -9.42 5.34 -26.70
N ARG A 9 -8.91 4.14 -26.39
CA ARG A 9 -7.50 3.78 -26.67
C ARG A 9 -7.11 3.83 -28.15
N ARG A 10 -8.08 3.69 -29.06
CA ARG A 10 -7.83 3.69 -30.52
C ARG A 10 -7.91 5.08 -31.14
N MET A 11 -8.27 6.11 -30.38
CA MET A 11 -8.38 7.48 -30.88
C MET A 11 -7.00 8.14 -30.93
N SER A 12 -6.62 8.67 -32.10
CA SER A 12 -5.31 9.30 -32.34
C SER A 12 -5.02 10.53 -31.47
N ALA A 13 -6.06 11.18 -30.95
CA ALA A 13 -5.94 12.34 -30.07
C ALA A 13 -5.64 11.99 -28.60
N ILE A 14 -5.82 10.72 -28.20
CA ILE A 14 -5.68 10.31 -26.80
C ILE A 14 -4.29 9.72 -26.58
N ARG A 15 -3.50 10.36 -25.72
CA ARG A 15 -2.16 9.88 -25.38
C ARG A 15 -2.27 8.65 -24.48
N PRO A 16 -1.32 7.69 -24.57
CA PRO A 16 -1.29 6.54 -23.66
C PRO A 16 -1.26 6.95 -22.18
N GLN A 17 -0.60 8.08 -21.87
CA GLN A 17 -0.52 8.62 -20.50
C GLN A 17 -1.88 9.11 -19.96
N SER A 18 -2.85 9.39 -20.83
CA SER A 18 -4.21 9.80 -20.43
C SER A 18 -5.02 8.63 -19.85
N PHE A 19 -4.58 7.39 -20.03
CA PHE A 19 -5.15 6.20 -19.40
C PHE A 19 -4.37 5.81 -18.17
N GLN A 20 -4.38 6.68 -17.17
CA GLN A 20 -3.82 6.37 -15.86
C GLN A 20 -4.96 6.00 -14.91
N ASP A 21 -4.75 4.94 -14.14
CA ASP A 21 -5.62 4.64 -13.01
C ASP A 21 -5.32 5.63 -11.89
N LEU A 22 -6.24 6.57 -11.66
CA LEU A 22 -6.13 7.57 -10.60
C LEU A 22 -6.48 7.01 -9.21
N VAL A 23 -7.09 5.82 -9.16
CA VAL A 23 -7.42 5.14 -7.91
C VAL A 23 -6.24 4.33 -7.40
N THR A 24 -5.38 3.82 -8.31
CA THR A 24 -4.22 3.03 -7.92
C THR A 24 -3.10 3.90 -7.35
N PRO A 25 -2.71 3.71 -6.07
CA PRO A 25 -1.56 4.39 -5.50
C PRO A 25 -0.29 4.13 -6.32
N LEU A 26 0.54 5.18 -6.47
CA LEU A 26 1.74 5.12 -7.31
C LEU A 26 2.69 3.97 -6.93
N TYR A 27 2.79 3.63 -5.64
CA TYR A 27 3.65 2.55 -5.17
C TYR A 27 3.25 1.17 -5.72
N TRP A 28 1.97 0.93 -6.03
CA TRP A 28 1.52 -0.32 -6.66
C TRP A 28 1.99 -0.42 -8.11
N ALA A 29 1.96 0.68 -8.86
CA ALA A 29 2.46 0.73 -10.24
C ALA A 29 3.98 0.55 -10.30
N ALA A 30 4.71 1.16 -9.36
CA ALA A 30 6.15 0.95 -9.21
C ALA A 30 6.46 -0.51 -8.85
N TYR A 31 5.70 -1.10 -7.92
CA TYR A 31 5.87 -2.51 -7.54
C TYR A 31 5.66 -3.44 -8.75
N ASP A 32 4.57 -3.28 -9.50
CA ASP A 32 4.27 -4.10 -10.67
C ASP A 32 5.37 -4.01 -11.74
N THR A 33 5.86 -2.80 -11.97
CA THR A 33 6.95 -2.55 -12.91
C THR A 33 8.24 -3.22 -12.44
N GLY A 34 8.58 -3.08 -11.16
CA GLY A 34 9.74 -3.76 -10.55
C GLY A 34 9.65 -5.29 -10.66
N LEU A 35 8.47 -5.86 -10.46
CA LEU A 35 8.24 -7.30 -10.64
C LEU A 35 8.46 -7.75 -12.09
N GLU A 36 8.00 -6.98 -13.06
CA GLU A 36 8.13 -7.32 -14.47
C GLU A 36 9.60 -7.26 -14.92
N LEU A 37 10.34 -6.24 -14.49
CA LEU A 37 11.77 -6.11 -14.74
C LEU A 37 12.58 -7.27 -14.10
N LEU A 38 12.20 -7.70 -12.90
CA LEU A 38 12.82 -8.88 -12.28
C LEU A 38 12.57 -10.17 -13.08
N LYS A 39 11.39 -10.36 -13.68
CA LYS A 39 11.13 -11.51 -14.56
C LYS A 39 12.01 -11.47 -15.81
N GLN A 40 12.33 -10.28 -16.30
CA GLN A 40 13.22 -10.05 -17.44
C GLN A 40 14.71 -10.11 -17.06
N GLN A 41 15.03 -10.39 -15.79
CA GLN A 41 16.39 -10.41 -15.23
C GLN A 41 17.10 -9.05 -15.29
N GLU A 42 16.34 -7.95 -15.42
CA GLU A 42 16.84 -6.59 -15.47
C GLU A 42 16.93 -5.99 -14.05
N ALA A 43 17.70 -6.65 -13.17
CA ALA A 43 17.77 -6.29 -11.75
C ALA A 43 18.18 -4.83 -11.51
N ALA A 44 19.09 -4.30 -12.33
CA ALA A 44 19.55 -2.91 -12.23
C ALA A 44 18.43 -1.88 -12.47
N LEU A 45 17.49 -2.18 -13.38
CA LEU A 45 16.34 -1.32 -13.65
C LEU A 45 15.20 -1.57 -12.66
N ALA A 46 15.08 -2.79 -12.14
CA ALA A 46 14.07 -3.17 -11.16
C ALA A 46 14.30 -2.51 -9.79
N LEU A 47 15.56 -2.42 -9.35
CA LEU A 47 15.94 -1.88 -8.04
C LEU A 47 15.29 -0.54 -7.70
N PRO A 48 15.47 0.55 -8.48
CA PRO A 48 14.87 1.84 -8.15
C PRO A 48 13.34 1.78 -8.11
N LYS A 49 12.71 0.90 -8.90
CA LYS A 49 11.25 0.73 -8.90
C LYS A 49 10.73 0.01 -7.67
N LEU A 50 11.47 -0.99 -7.19
CA LEU A 50 11.13 -1.69 -5.95
C LEU A 50 11.37 -0.82 -4.72
N GLU A 51 12.37 0.06 -4.73
CA GLU A 51 12.61 1.04 -3.65
C GLU A 51 11.54 2.11 -3.61
N GLU A 52 11.17 2.67 -4.77
CA GLU A 52 10.06 3.61 -4.92
C GLU A 52 8.75 3.00 -4.38
N ALA A 53 8.50 1.72 -4.71
CA ALA A 53 7.35 0.98 -4.19
C ALA A 53 7.39 0.81 -2.66
N LEU A 54 8.55 0.43 -2.11
CA LEU A 54 8.69 0.24 -0.66
C LEU A 54 8.48 1.55 0.08
N GLN A 55 9.19 2.62 -0.31
CA GLN A 55 9.08 3.94 0.30
C GLN A 55 7.64 4.48 0.23
N GLY A 56 7.00 4.38 -0.95
CA GLY A 56 5.62 4.81 -1.11
C GLY A 56 4.63 4.01 -0.27
N SER A 57 4.83 2.69 -0.14
CA SER A 57 3.97 1.84 0.69
C SER A 57 4.11 2.16 2.19
N LEU A 58 5.33 2.42 2.65
CA LEU A 58 5.58 2.82 4.04
C LEU A 58 4.99 4.21 4.34
N ALA A 59 5.20 5.18 3.44
CA ALA A 59 4.63 6.51 3.57
C ALA A 59 3.10 6.50 3.60
N GLN A 60 2.45 5.67 2.77
CA GLN A 60 1.00 5.50 2.78
C GLN A 60 0.52 4.91 4.12
N MET A 61 1.21 3.89 4.62
CA MET A 61 0.89 3.26 5.89
C MET A 61 1.03 4.24 7.06
N GLU A 62 2.11 5.04 7.08
CA GLU A 62 2.34 6.06 8.10
C GLU A 62 1.32 7.21 8.02
N SER A 63 1.00 7.67 6.81
CA SER A 63 -0.03 8.69 6.59
C SER A 63 -1.41 8.24 7.11
N CYS A 64 -1.79 6.99 6.87
CA CYS A 64 -3.02 6.42 7.43
C CYS A 64 -2.95 6.36 8.97
N ARG A 65 -1.83 5.88 9.53
CA ARG A 65 -1.65 5.75 10.98
C ARG A 65 -1.66 7.08 11.72
N ALA A 66 -1.23 8.16 11.08
CA ALA A 66 -1.31 9.51 11.63
C ALA A 66 -2.75 9.94 11.90
N GLY A 67 -3.72 9.41 11.14
CA GLY A 67 -5.15 9.66 11.36
C GLY A 67 -5.78 8.81 12.46
N CYS A 68 -5.07 7.85 13.06
CA CYS A 68 -5.63 6.96 14.08
C CYS A 68 -5.63 7.56 15.49
N GLU A 69 -4.84 8.61 15.75
CA GLU A 69 -4.71 9.26 17.06
C GLU A 69 -5.43 10.62 17.02
N GLY A 70 -6.77 10.58 17.02
CA GLY A 70 -7.62 11.77 17.05
C GLY A 70 -8.69 11.67 18.14
N PRO A 71 -9.30 12.80 18.55
CA PRO A 71 -10.50 12.75 19.38
C PRO A 71 -11.54 11.90 18.65
N GLU A 72 -12.15 10.97 19.37
CA GLU A 72 -13.24 10.18 18.82
C GLU A 72 -14.36 11.16 18.44
N GLU A 73 -14.62 11.31 17.14
CA GLU A 73 -15.89 11.88 16.72
C GLU A 73 -16.96 10.95 17.28
N HIS A 74 -17.64 11.39 18.33
CA HIS A 74 -18.75 10.66 18.93
C HIS A 74 -19.92 10.69 17.93
N GLN A 75 -19.82 9.98 16.81
CA GLN A 75 -20.88 9.85 15.80
C GLN A 75 -22.00 8.90 16.28
N GLY A 76 -22.30 8.91 17.57
CA GLY A 76 -23.25 8.01 18.21
C GLY A 76 -23.60 8.43 19.64
N ALA A 77 -23.50 9.72 19.97
CA ALA A 77 -23.99 10.25 21.24
C ALA A 77 -25.54 10.32 21.32
N GLU A 78 -26.27 9.61 20.46
CA GLU A 78 -27.74 9.63 20.43
C GLU A 78 -28.40 8.27 20.71
N GLU A 79 -27.66 7.19 21.04
CA GLU A 79 -28.27 5.90 21.40
C GLU A 79 -27.64 5.18 22.62
N GLU A 80 -26.96 5.88 23.52
CA GLU A 80 -26.65 5.34 24.86
C GLU A 80 -27.02 6.32 25.98
N GLU A 81 -28.19 6.95 25.87
CA GLU A 81 -29.00 7.10 27.08
C GLU A 81 -29.51 5.69 27.44
N GLU A 82 -29.21 5.22 28.65
CA GLU A 82 -29.56 3.89 29.19
C GLU A 82 -28.64 2.69 28.87
N LYS A 83 -27.34 2.81 29.16
CA LYS A 83 -26.64 1.73 29.87
C LYS A 83 -25.46 2.31 30.63
N GLY A 84 -25.63 2.42 31.94
CA GLY A 84 -24.56 2.78 32.86
C GLY A 84 -23.37 1.85 32.67
N THR A 85 -22.36 2.32 31.97
CA THR A 85 -21.03 1.71 31.99
C THR A 85 -20.11 2.75 32.59
N GLN A 86 -20.18 2.88 33.92
CA GLN A 86 -19.06 3.36 34.71
C GLN A 86 -17.93 2.33 34.61
N GLY A 87 -17.36 2.16 33.41
CA GLY A 87 -16.02 1.62 33.30
C GLY A 87 -15.10 2.64 33.95
N GLY A 88 -14.24 2.20 34.87
CA GLY A 88 -13.30 3.11 35.52
C GLY A 88 -12.42 3.83 34.50
N LEU A 89 -11.73 4.91 34.91
CA LEU A 89 -10.79 5.66 34.06
C LEU A 89 -9.87 4.74 33.23
N TYR A 90 -9.39 3.64 33.82
CA TYR A 90 -8.54 2.66 33.15
C TYR A 90 -9.23 1.89 32.02
N GLU A 91 -10.52 1.58 32.16
CA GLU A 91 -11.29 0.87 31.13
C GLU A 91 -11.56 1.77 29.93
N ALA A 92 -11.87 3.05 30.18
CA ALA A 92 -12.00 4.05 29.12
C ALA A 92 -10.68 4.26 28.37
N ILE A 93 -9.55 4.38 29.09
CA ILE A 93 -8.21 4.48 28.50
C ILE A 93 -7.89 3.23 27.66
N ALA A 94 -8.16 2.03 28.20
CA ALA A 94 -7.91 0.78 27.49
C ALA A 94 -8.76 0.67 26.22
N GLY A 95 -10.05 1.01 26.28
CA GLY A 95 -10.96 1.02 25.14
C GLY A 95 -10.48 1.94 24.02
N HIS A 96 -10.02 3.15 24.37
CA HIS A 96 -9.43 4.08 23.40
C HIS A 96 -8.19 3.48 22.71
N TRP A 97 -7.22 2.97 23.48
CA TRP A 97 -6.01 2.40 22.89
C TRP A 97 -6.27 1.15 22.05
N ILE A 98 -7.27 0.33 22.41
CA ILE A 98 -7.71 -0.80 21.57
C ILE A 98 -8.19 -0.29 20.21
N ARG A 99 -8.99 0.78 20.17
CA ARG A 99 -9.46 1.40 18.92
C ARG A 99 -8.31 1.97 18.09
N VAL A 100 -7.37 2.69 18.72
CA VAL A 100 -6.16 3.20 18.05
C VAL A 100 -5.36 2.05 17.44
N LEU A 101 -5.15 0.96 18.17
CA LEU A 101 -4.43 -0.22 17.68
C LEU A 101 -5.16 -0.89 16.51
N GLN A 102 -6.48 -1.05 16.61
CA GLN A 102 -7.30 -1.62 15.53
C GLN A 102 -7.21 -0.78 14.25
N CYS A 103 -7.32 0.56 14.36
CA CYS A 103 -7.11 1.47 13.24
C CYS A 103 -5.73 1.30 12.60
N ARG A 104 -4.68 1.27 13.42
CA ARG A 104 -3.30 1.10 12.93
C ARG A 104 -3.07 -0.25 12.24
N GLN A 105 -3.72 -1.31 12.69
CA GLN A 105 -3.71 -2.62 12.03
C GLN A 105 -4.48 -2.58 10.71
N HIS A 106 -5.61 -1.87 10.66
CA HIS A 106 -6.36 -1.68 9.43
C HIS A 106 -5.53 -0.98 8.34
N CYS A 107 -4.77 0.07 8.69
CA CYS A 107 -3.85 0.74 7.75
C CYS A 107 -2.84 -0.21 7.08
N VAL A 108 -2.38 -1.25 7.78
CA VAL A 108 -1.49 -2.27 7.20
C VAL A 108 -2.24 -3.09 6.15
N ALA A 109 -3.47 -3.50 6.46
CA ALA A 109 -4.32 -4.25 5.55
C ALA A 109 -4.71 -3.41 4.33
N GLU A 110 -5.07 -2.14 4.50
CA GLU A 110 -5.38 -1.23 3.40
C GLU A 110 -4.18 -1.04 2.46
N THR A 111 -3.00 -0.77 3.02
CA THR A 111 -1.76 -0.63 2.23
C THR A 111 -1.44 -1.89 1.44
N ALA A 112 -1.74 -3.08 2.00
CA ALA A 112 -1.56 -4.36 1.34
C ALA A 112 -2.71 -4.74 0.40
N THR A 113 -3.82 -4.00 0.38
CA THR A 113 -4.99 -4.30 -0.45
C THR A 113 -4.89 -3.56 -1.77
N ARG A 114 -4.84 -4.32 -2.87
CA ARG A 114 -4.86 -3.74 -4.21
C ARG A 114 -6.25 -3.16 -4.50
N PRO A 115 -6.35 -1.99 -5.14
CA PRO A 115 -7.61 -1.48 -5.67
C PRO A 115 -8.37 -2.53 -6.49
N GLY A 116 -9.66 -2.69 -6.19
CA GLY A 116 -10.52 -3.71 -6.82
C GLY A 116 -10.38 -5.11 -6.23
N ARG A 117 -9.58 -5.32 -5.18
CA ARG A 117 -9.59 -6.53 -4.35
C ARG A 117 -10.21 -6.22 -2.98
N SER A 118 -10.85 -7.22 -2.40
CA SER A 118 -11.45 -7.15 -1.07
C SER A 118 -10.50 -7.60 0.05
N PHE A 119 -9.40 -8.27 -0.29
CA PHE A 119 -8.49 -8.88 0.68
C PHE A 119 -7.05 -8.40 0.46
N PRO A 120 -6.30 -8.19 1.55
CA PRO A 120 -4.90 -7.79 1.49
C PRO A 120 -4.03 -8.90 0.88
N VAL A 121 -2.97 -8.49 0.19
CA VAL A 121 -1.90 -9.39 -0.23
C VAL A 121 -1.15 -9.87 1.01
N ARG A 122 -1.09 -11.20 1.19
CA ARG A 122 -0.37 -11.81 2.31
C ARG A 122 1.12 -11.43 2.27
N ASP A 123 1.65 -11.10 3.44
CA ASP A 123 3.07 -10.77 3.65
C ASP A 123 3.58 -9.69 2.68
N PHE A 124 2.74 -8.71 2.33
CA PHE A 124 3.06 -7.70 1.32
C PHE A 124 4.40 -7.01 1.59
N LEU A 125 4.57 -6.36 2.75
CA LEU A 125 5.82 -5.68 3.12
C LEU A 125 7.03 -6.65 3.19
N PRO A 126 6.96 -7.80 3.91
CA PRO A 126 8.04 -8.79 3.87
C PRO A 126 8.40 -9.25 2.45
N SER A 127 7.42 -9.42 1.57
CA SER A 127 7.65 -9.84 0.18
C SER A 127 8.34 -8.76 -0.64
N GLN A 128 8.05 -7.48 -0.40
CA GLN A 128 8.75 -6.37 -1.04
C GLN A 128 10.23 -6.35 -0.64
N LEU A 129 10.52 -6.45 0.67
CA LEU A 129 11.87 -6.49 1.20
C LEU A 129 12.67 -7.68 0.67
N ARG A 130 12.04 -8.87 0.60
CA ARG A 130 12.66 -10.06 0.02
C ARG A 130 13.05 -9.85 -1.44
N ARG A 131 12.16 -9.27 -2.24
CA ARG A 131 12.44 -8.99 -3.67
C ARG A 131 13.54 -7.96 -3.87
N LEU A 132 13.60 -6.94 -3.01
CA LEU A 132 14.70 -5.98 -2.99
C LEU A 132 16.02 -6.70 -2.69
N HIS A 133 16.05 -7.53 -1.65
CA HIS A 133 17.25 -8.30 -1.31
C HIS A 133 17.72 -9.19 -2.47
N GLU A 134 16.80 -9.90 -3.13
CA GLU A 134 17.09 -10.71 -4.32
C GLU A 134 17.63 -9.86 -5.48
N ALA A 135 17.03 -8.69 -5.74
CA ALA A 135 17.46 -7.77 -6.80
C ALA A 135 18.88 -7.24 -6.54
N TYR A 136 19.19 -6.88 -5.29
CA TYR A 136 20.51 -6.42 -4.87
C TYR A 136 21.58 -7.50 -5.07
N ALA A 137 21.28 -8.75 -4.68
CA ALA A 137 22.19 -9.87 -4.87
C ALA A 137 22.47 -10.13 -6.37
N GLN A 138 21.44 -10.08 -7.22
CA GLN A 138 21.60 -10.23 -8.68
C GLN A 138 22.41 -9.09 -9.30
N GLY A 139 22.18 -7.85 -8.87
CA GLY A 139 22.92 -6.67 -9.33
C GLY A 139 24.42 -6.72 -8.97
N GLN A 140 24.76 -7.27 -7.81
CA GLN A 140 26.16 -7.49 -7.39
C GLN A 140 26.84 -8.57 -8.23
N LEU A 141 26.18 -9.71 -8.45
CA LEU A 141 26.67 -10.80 -9.32
C LEU A 141 26.86 -10.40 -10.78
N GLY A 142 26.09 -9.42 -11.28
CA GLY A 142 26.28 -8.84 -12.61
C GLY A 142 27.48 -7.89 -12.68
N LYS A 143 27.83 -7.25 -11.56
CA LYS A 143 28.98 -6.36 -11.45
C LYS A 143 30.30 -7.13 -11.40
N ASP A 144 30.32 -8.25 -10.68
CA ASP A 144 31.51 -9.10 -10.57
C ASP A 144 31.85 -9.80 -11.91
N ARG A 145 30.83 -10.21 -12.69
CA ARG A 145 31.01 -10.77 -14.03
C ARG A 145 31.36 -9.77 -15.13
N ALA A 146 31.22 -8.47 -14.88
CA ALA A 146 31.55 -7.43 -15.87
C ALA A 146 33.05 -7.04 -15.85
N TRP A 147 33.82 -7.57 -14.91
CA TRP A 147 35.27 -7.35 -14.78
C TRP A 147 36.12 -8.61 -15.03
N GLU A 148 35.51 -9.70 -15.52
CA GLU A 148 36.17 -10.89 -16.08
C GLU A 148 36.05 -10.89 -17.61
#